data_AF-A0A1I5U8C8-F1
#
_entry.id   AF-A0A1I5U8C8-F1
#
_cell.length_a   1.000
_cell.length_b   1.000
_cell.length_c   1.000
_cell.angle_alpha   90.00
_cell.angle_beta   90.00
_cell.angle_gamma   90.00
#
_symmetry.space_group_name_H-M   'P 1'
#
loop_
_entity.id
_entity.type
_entity.pdbx_description
1 polymer ?
#
loop_
_entity_poly.entity_id
_entity_poly.type
_entity_poly.pdbx_seq_one_letter_code
_entity_poly.pdbx_strand_id
1 'polypeptide(L)' 'MPHRKYRALERDCRFQAAITGHKETRAELKKMEREYKTLADWLEERQRDDERAPPQRE' A
#
# COMPACT_ATOMS: atom_id res chain seq x y z
N MET A 1 -3.00 12.21 4.92
CA MET A 1 -2.47 11.50 3.73
C MET A 1 -2.71 9.99 3.85
N PRO A 2 -3.77 9.45 3.25
CA PRO A 2 -4.15 8.03 3.37
C PRO A 2 -3.16 7.04 2.74
N HIS A 3 -2.38 7.43 1.72
CA HIS A 3 -1.38 6.55 1.08
C HIS A 3 -0.25 6.11 2.05
N ARG A 4 0.16 6.98 2.98
CA ARG A 4 1.17 6.63 4.00
C ARG A 4 0.73 5.48 4.91
N LYS A 5 -0.57 5.32 5.10
CA LYS A 5 -1.14 4.22 5.91
C LYS A 5 -0.96 2.88 5.20
N TYR A 6 -1.29 2.80 3.91
CA TYR A 6 -1.15 1.55 3.16
C TYR A 6 0.32 1.16 2.93
N ARG A 7 1.21 2.12 2.69
CA ARG A 7 2.67 1.86 2.66
C ARG A 7 3.24 1.38 3.99
N ALA A 8 2.72 1.88 5.11
CA ALA A 8 3.11 1.38 6.43
C ALA A 8 2.64 -0.07 6.62
N LEU A 9 1.39 -0.37 6.27
CA LEU A 9 0.83 -1.72 6.35
C LEU A 9 1.56 -2.73 5.44
N GLU A 10 1.96 -2.33 4.22
CA GLU A 10 2.82 -3.15 3.34
C GLU A 10 4.13 -3.52 4.04
N ARG A 11 4.81 -2.53 4.64
CA ARG A 11 6.08 -2.75 5.36
C ARG A 11 5.91 -3.64 6.58
N ASP A 12 4.83 -3.43 7.35
CA ASP A 12 4.54 -4.22 8.55
C ASP A 12 4.25 -5.68 8.18
N CYS A 13 3.43 -5.93 7.15
CA CYS A 13 3.18 -7.28 6.65
C CYS A 13 4.46 -7.97 6.18
N ARG A 14 5.31 -7.26 5.44
CA ARG A 14 6.60 -7.79 4.98
C ARG A 14 7.54 -8.11 6.15
N PHE A 15 7.62 -7.24 7.15
CA PHE A 15 8.44 -7.46 8.34
C PHE A 15 7.93 -8.68 9.13
N GLN A 16 6.62 -8.75 9.39
CA GLN A 16 5.99 -9.87 10.09
C GLN A 16 6.17 -11.19 9.33
N ALA A 17 6.09 -11.18 7.99
CA ALA A 17 6.30 -12.36 7.16
C ALA A 17 7.74 -12.88 7.22
N ALA A 18 8.71 -11.97 7.40
CA ALA A 18 10.12 -12.29 7.52
C ALA A 18 10.47 -12.90 8.89
N ILE A 19 9.81 -12.46 9.96
CA ILE A 19 10.09 -12.94 11.33
C ILE A 19 9.20 -14.11 11.76
N THR A 20 8.06 -14.34 11.11
CA THR A 20 7.16 -15.44 11.50
C THR A 20 7.70 -16.81 11.08
N GLY A 21 7.62 -17.78 12.00
CA GLY A 21 7.94 -19.19 11.76
C GLY A 21 6.78 -20.01 11.19
N HIS A 22 5.55 -19.49 11.23
CA HIS A 22 4.35 -20.20 10.77
C HIS A 22 4.14 -20.03 9.26
N LYS A 23 4.11 -21.13 8.52
CA LYS A 23 3.98 -21.12 7.05
C LYS A 23 2.66 -20.50 6.57
N GLU A 24 1.54 -20.81 7.24
CA GLU A 24 0.22 -20.26 6.89
C GLU A 24 0.15 -18.76 7.17
N THR A 25 0.60 -18.32 8.35
CA THR A 25 0.70 -16.90 8.69
C THR A 25 1.59 -16.14 7.70
N ARG A 26 2.71 -16.73 7.27
CA ARG A 26 3.58 -16.14 6.25
C ARG A 26 2.86 -15.98 4.91
N ALA A 27 2.05 -16.96 4.51
CA ALA A 27 1.30 -16.91 3.26
C ALA A 27 0.25 -15.80 3.28
N GLU A 28 -0.51 -15.69 4.38
CA GLU A 28 -1.51 -14.63 4.55
C GLU A 28 -0.87 -13.24 4.63
N LEU A 29 0.24 -13.09 5.36
CA LEU A 29 0.96 -11.81 5.41
C LEU A 29 1.49 -11.39 4.04
N LYS A 30 1.95 -12.32 3.21
CA LYS A 30 2.35 -12.03 1.82
C LYS A 30 1.17 -11.67 0.93
N LYS A 31 -0.01 -12.24 1.18
CA LYS A 31 -1.23 -11.86 0.48
C LYS A 31 -1.62 -10.42 0.82
N MET A 32 -1.64 -10.10 2.12
CA MET A 32 -1.92 -8.74 2.60
C MET A 32 -0.90 -7.72 2.10
N GLU A 33 0.40 -8.06 2.10
CA GLU A 33 1.46 -7.21 1.51
C GLU A 33 1.12 -6.80 0.07
N ARG A 34 0.68 -7.75 -0.77
CA ARG A 34 0.30 -7.48 -2.16
C ARG A 34 -0.95 -6.60 -2.27
N GLU A 35 -1.96 -6.87 -1.44
CA GLU A 35 -3.19 -6.08 -1.43
C GLU A 35 -2.91 -4.62 -1.02
N TYR A 36 -2.12 -4.40 0.03
CA TYR A 36 -1.73 -3.06 0.47
C TYR A 36 -0.84 -2.34 -0.53
N LYS A 37 0.05 -3.06 -1.22
CA LYS A 37 0.82 -2.50 -2.33
C LYS A 37 -0.09 -1.98 -3.44
N THR A 38 -1.04 -2.78 -3.91
CA THR A 38 -1.99 -2.36 -4.96
C THR A 38 -2.80 -1.13 -4.55
N LEU A 39 -3.27 -1.08 -3.29
CA LEU A 39 -4.00 0.09 -2.77
C LEU A 39 -3.12 1.33 -2.66
N ALA A 40 -1.86 1.17 -2.22
CA ALA A 40 -0.90 2.26 -2.16
C ALA A 40 -0.58 2.81 -3.55
N ASP A 41 -0.29 1.92 -4.50
CA ASP A 41 0.02 2.28 -5.89
C ASP A 41 -1.17 3.01 -6.54
N TRP A 42 -2.40 2.51 -6.37
CA TRP A 42 -3.62 3.16 -6.88
C TRP A 42 -3.84 4.56 -6.29
N LEU A 43 -3.62 4.74 -4.99
CA LEU A 43 -3.75 6.06 -4.35
C LEU A 43 -2.66 7.03 -4.78
N GLU A 44 -1.43 6.54 -4.97
CA GLU A 44 -0.31 7.34 -5.46
C GLU A 44 -0.55 7.80 -6.90
N GLU A 45 -1.10 6.93 -7.75
CA GLU A 45 -1.47 7.28 -9.13
C GLU A 45 -2.60 8.31 -9.15
N ARG A 46 -3.67 8.09 -8.38
CA ARG A 46 -4.78 9.03 -8.29
C ARG A 46 -4.35 10.41 -7.79
N GLN A 47 -3.45 10.49 -6.80
CA GLN A 47 -2.93 11.77 -6.32
C GLN A 47 -2.12 12.51 -7.39
N ARG A 48 -1.35 11.78 -8.22
CA ARG A 48 -0.60 12.38 -9.33
C ARG A 48 -1.52 12.96 -10.40
N ASP A 49 -2.65 12.30 -10.65
CA ASP A 49 -3.65 12.78 -11.61
C ASP A 49 -4.40 14.01 -11.08
N ASP A 50 -4.79 14.02 -9.80
CA ASP A 50 -5.36 15.19 -9.13
C ASP A 50 -4.37 16.38 -9.12
N GLU A 51 -3.08 16.15 -8.88
CA GLU A 51 -2.05 17.20 -8.86
C GLU A 51 -1.67 17.69 -10.27
N ARG A 52 -1.90 16.89 -11.31
CA ARG A 52 -1.70 17.26 -12.73
C ARG A 52 -2.89 17.97 -13.36
N ALA A 53 -4.06 17.96 -12.73
CA ALA A 53 -5.19 18.71 -13.24
C ALA A 53 -4.86 20.22 -13.17
N PRO A 54 -4.88 20.96 -14.30
CA PRO A 54 -4.69 22.41 -14.24
C PRO A 54 -5.80 23.00 -13.36
N PRO A 55 -5.52 24.03 -12.55
CA PRO A 55 -6.57 24.69 -11.78
C PRO A 55 -7.58 25.23 -12.80
N GLN A 56 -8.78 24.66 -12.81
CA GLN A 56 -9.89 25.23 -13.57
C GLN A 56 -10.15 26.60 -12.93
N ARG A 57 -9.63 27.65 -13.57
CA ARG A 57 -10.02 29.02 -13.27
C ARG A 57 -11.45 29.18 -13.78
N GLU A 58 -12.38 29.35 -12.85
CA GLU A 58 -13.72 29.88 -13.10
C GLU A 58 -13.66 31.26 -13.79
#